data_AF-A0AAX6BTH3-F1
#
_entry.id   AF-A0AAX6BTH3-F1
#
_cell.length_a   1.000
_cell.length_b   1.000
_cell.length_c   1.000
_cell.angle_alpha   90.00
_cell.angle_beta   90.00
_cell.angle_gamma   90.00
#
_symmetry.space_group_name_H-M   'P 1'
#
loop_
_entity.id
_entity.type
_entity.pdbx_description
1 polymer ?
#
loop_
_entity_poly.entity_id
_entity_poly.type
_entity_poly.pdbx_seq_one_letter_code
_entity_poly.pdbx_strand_id
1 'polypeptide(L)'
;MTLQLKFCVHCLERTPVEHKFVTDKVELHGEIITYEAERYECTRCGQYTDNDELTDRNYSTIYRKYQEKKDMLKAEDFRYVRTELYQVSTRVMAKLIGWSPATISRYENGSLQTKKHDTHFRTYLDPRAMKRAFDNYRDELEEKPRKALEERLSFLLDTVKSSELLKGLDDRLTLLNIENVDDDWRMTSKESVEKFFIIKGQEFNEEDEDDLKVSPLKLQKLMYFAQGWSHAFTGHNLFEDNFQAWMHGPVIPEVYHRYSTYGSKRIDEDFGISIHDLGLTSNQLSILHWVWDKYSKFEAKFLEDLTHMEYPWRKTRADLPDDARCDWIIEKEDIHHFFDSMYRTLKLLQRN
;
A
#
# COMPACT_ATOMS: atom_id res chain seq x y z
N MET A 1 -30.33 -24.09 -21.49
CA MET A 1 -29.87 -23.87 -20.11
C MET A 1 -30.63 -24.84 -19.22
N THR A 2 -29.94 -25.76 -18.55
CA THR A 2 -30.58 -26.69 -17.62
C THR A 2 -30.94 -25.92 -16.35
N LEU A 3 -32.24 -25.67 -16.11
CA LEU A 3 -32.69 -25.02 -14.88
C LEU A 3 -32.31 -25.89 -13.68
N GLN A 4 -31.75 -25.27 -12.64
CA GLN A 4 -31.40 -25.97 -11.41
C GLN A 4 -32.68 -26.43 -10.71
N LEU A 5 -32.70 -27.68 -10.25
CA LEU A 5 -33.82 -28.21 -9.45
C LEU A 5 -33.55 -27.94 -7.97
N LYS A 6 -34.47 -27.26 -7.28
CA LYS A 6 -34.45 -27.06 -5.83
C LYS A 6 -35.78 -27.51 -5.21
N PHE A 7 -35.77 -27.87 -3.93
CA PHE A 7 -36.99 -28.27 -3.23
C PHE A 7 -37.83 -27.03 -2.91
N CYS A 8 -39.10 -27.04 -3.31
CA CYS A 8 -40.05 -25.97 -3.03
C CYS A 8 -40.95 -26.37 -1.84
N VAL A 9 -40.88 -25.62 -0.73
CA VAL A 9 -41.71 -25.87 0.46
C VAL A 9 -43.22 -25.68 0.20
N HIS A 10 -43.58 -24.90 -0.84
CA HIS A 10 -44.97 -24.68 -1.23
C HIS A 10 -45.52 -25.76 -2.18
N CYS A 11 -44.68 -26.39 -3.00
CA CYS A 11 -45.08 -27.50 -3.87
C CYS A 11 -44.80 -28.89 -3.28
N LEU A 12 -43.97 -28.96 -2.22
CA LEU A 12 -43.46 -30.19 -1.61
C LEU A 12 -42.74 -31.12 -2.61
N GLU A 13 -42.16 -30.56 -3.67
CA GLU A 13 -41.49 -31.28 -4.75
C GLU A 13 -40.21 -30.55 -5.19
N ARG A 14 -39.34 -31.25 -5.93
CA ARG A 14 -38.19 -30.64 -6.62
C ARG A 14 -38.66 -29.98 -7.90
N THR A 15 -38.59 -28.66 -7.94
CA THR A 15 -39.03 -27.86 -9.09
C THR A 15 -37.85 -27.13 -9.72
N PRO A 16 -37.89 -26.86 -11.03
CA PRO A 16 -37.00 -25.88 -11.63
C PRO A 16 -37.17 -24.53 -10.93
N VAL A 17 -36.07 -23.81 -10.72
CA VAL A 17 -36.09 -22.47 -10.14
C VAL A 17 -35.41 -21.45 -11.05
N GLU A 18 -35.89 -20.21 -11.00
CA GLU A 18 -35.25 -19.04 -11.58
C GLU A 18 -34.52 -18.25 -10.49
N HIS A 19 -33.30 -17.80 -10.80
CA HIS A 19 -32.55 -16.91 -9.92
C HIS A 19 -33.01 -15.46 -10.12
N LYS A 20 -33.47 -14.81 -9.07
CA LYS A 20 -33.98 -13.43 -9.09
C LYS A 20 -33.23 -12.56 -8.09
N PHE A 21 -33.09 -11.29 -8.43
CA PHE A 21 -32.60 -10.24 -7.56
C PHE A 21 -33.78 -9.36 -7.16
N VAL A 22 -33.98 -9.14 -5.87
CA VAL A 22 -35.09 -8.37 -5.33
C VAL A 22 -34.57 -7.34 -4.35
N THR A 23 -34.94 -6.08 -4.49
CA THR A 23 -34.58 -5.04 -3.51
C THR A 23 -35.32 -5.30 -2.20
N ASP A 24 -34.56 -5.49 -1.13
CA ASP A 24 -35.08 -5.80 0.20
C ASP A 24 -34.44 -4.89 1.26
N LYS A 25 -35.01 -4.86 2.47
CA LYS A 25 -34.55 -4.05 3.59
C LYS A 25 -34.47 -4.89 4.85
N VAL A 26 -33.39 -4.73 5.59
CA VAL A 26 -33.20 -5.37 6.90
C VAL A 26 -32.78 -4.33 7.93
N GLU A 27 -33.30 -4.45 9.14
CA GLU A 27 -32.83 -3.68 10.28
C GLU A 27 -31.71 -4.45 10.99
N LEU A 28 -30.53 -3.83 11.06
CA LEU A 28 -29.35 -4.41 11.70
C LEU A 28 -28.79 -3.41 12.71
N HIS A 29 -28.82 -3.76 13.99
CA HIS A 29 -28.37 -2.90 15.09
C HIS A 29 -28.96 -1.47 15.05
N GLY A 30 -30.27 -1.35 14.75
CA GLY A 30 -30.98 -0.06 14.69
C GLY A 30 -30.79 0.72 13.39
N GLU A 31 -30.17 0.11 12.37
CA GLU A 31 -29.96 0.73 11.06
C GLU A 31 -30.69 -0.03 9.97
N ILE A 32 -31.42 0.70 9.11
CA ILE A 32 -32.02 0.12 7.93
C ILE A 32 -30.96 0.04 6.83
N ILE A 33 -30.74 -1.19 6.35
CA ILE A 33 -29.85 -1.50 5.23
C ILE A 33 -30.70 -1.98 4.06
N THR A 34 -30.60 -1.26 2.94
CA THR A 34 -31.24 -1.65 1.66
C THR A 34 -30.23 -2.42 0.81
N TYR A 35 -30.61 -3.61 0.34
CA TYR A 35 -29.75 -4.50 -0.43
C TYR A 35 -30.51 -5.22 -1.53
N GLU A 36 -29.79 -5.72 -2.54
CA GLU A 36 -30.36 -6.62 -3.55
C GLU A 36 -30.22 -8.06 -3.03
N ALA A 37 -31.35 -8.66 -2.68
CA ALA A 37 -31.43 -10.03 -2.20
C ALA A 37 -31.47 -11.01 -3.38
N GLU A 38 -30.58 -11.98 -3.36
CA GLU A 38 -30.61 -13.15 -4.24
C GLU A 38 -31.66 -14.15 -3.71
N ARG A 39 -32.61 -14.56 -4.57
CA ARG A 39 -33.63 -15.57 -4.23
C ARG A 39 -33.87 -16.52 -5.40
N TYR A 40 -34.29 -17.74 -5.10
CA TYR A 40 -34.77 -18.69 -6.09
C TYR A 40 -36.30 -18.69 -6.12
N GLU A 41 -36.87 -18.39 -7.28
CA GLU A 41 -38.32 -18.44 -7.52
C GLU A 41 -38.70 -19.77 -8.17
N CYS A 42 -39.70 -20.46 -7.61
CA CYS A 42 -40.21 -21.71 -8.15
C CYS A 42 -40.99 -21.45 -9.44
N THR A 43 -40.58 -22.05 -10.57
CA THR A 43 -41.26 -21.86 -11.87
C THR A 43 -42.68 -22.44 -11.91
N ARG A 44 -43.05 -23.26 -10.92
CA ARG A 44 -44.38 -23.90 -10.84
C ARG A 44 -45.40 -23.07 -10.06
N CYS A 45 -45.02 -22.49 -8.91
CA CYS A 45 -45.95 -21.76 -8.03
C CYS A 45 -45.63 -20.28 -7.89
N GLY A 46 -44.51 -19.80 -8.42
CA GLY A 46 -44.08 -18.40 -8.34
C GLY A 46 -43.63 -17.95 -6.94
N GLN A 47 -43.52 -18.87 -5.97
CA GLN A 47 -43.05 -18.53 -4.62
C GLN A 47 -41.53 -18.65 -4.51
N TYR A 48 -40.93 -17.82 -3.65
CA TYR A 48 -39.51 -17.94 -3.31
C TYR A 48 -39.26 -19.18 -2.47
N THR A 49 -38.12 -19.82 -2.72
CA THR A 49 -37.66 -21.00 -1.99
C THR A 49 -36.55 -20.63 -1.02
N ASP A 50 -36.57 -21.24 0.17
CA ASP A 50 -35.51 -21.08 1.15
C ASP A 50 -34.22 -21.75 0.63
N ASN A 51 -33.12 -21.03 0.80
CA ASN A 51 -31.81 -21.51 0.38
C ASN A 51 -30.73 -20.93 1.26
N ASP A 52 -30.06 -21.80 2.02
CA ASP A 52 -29.00 -21.42 2.96
C ASP A 52 -27.83 -20.72 2.25
N GLU A 53 -27.44 -21.19 1.05
CA GLU A 53 -26.33 -20.59 0.28
C GLU A 53 -26.63 -19.14 -0.13
N LEU A 54 -27.83 -18.87 -0.63
CA LEU A 54 -28.26 -17.51 -0.98
C LEU A 54 -28.47 -16.66 0.27
N THR A 55 -28.93 -17.26 1.37
CA THR A 55 -29.10 -16.58 2.66
C THR A 55 -27.75 -16.09 3.19
N ASP A 56 -26.72 -16.94 3.17
CA ASP A 56 -25.35 -16.56 3.57
C ASP A 56 -24.76 -15.47 2.66
N ARG A 57 -25.00 -15.53 1.34
CA ARG A 57 -24.62 -14.48 0.39
C ARG A 57 -25.33 -13.15 0.66
N ASN A 58 -26.62 -13.21 0.94
CA ASN A 58 -27.43 -12.05 1.29
C ASN A 58 -26.91 -11.40 2.58
N TYR A 59 -26.66 -12.19 3.63
CA TYR A 59 -26.06 -11.68 4.88
C TYR A 59 -24.67 -11.07 4.65
N SER A 60 -23.83 -11.68 3.82
CA SER A 60 -22.52 -11.11 3.46
C SER A 60 -22.66 -9.74 2.80
N THR A 61 -23.65 -9.58 1.90
CA THR A 61 -23.95 -8.29 1.26
C THR A 61 -24.51 -7.27 2.25
N ILE A 62 -25.41 -7.68 3.15
CA ILE A 62 -25.95 -6.85 4.23
C ILE A 62 -24.82 -6.34 5.13
N TYR A 63 -23.95 -7.24 5.61
CA TYR A 63 -22.85 -6.90 6.51
C TYR A 63 -21.85 -5.94 5.86
N ARG A 64 -21.49 -6.17 4.60
CA ARG A 64 -20.65 -5.24 3.82
C ARG A 64 -21.25 -3.84 3.74
N LYS A 65 -22.54 -3.73 3.38
CA LYS A 65 -23.24 -2.44 3.31
C LYS A 65 -23.33 -1.75 4.68
N TYR A 66 -23.54 -2.52 5.74
CA TYR A 66 -23.53 -2.01 7.11
C TYR A 66 -22.14 -1.49 7.49
N GLN A 67 -21.08 -2.26 7.20
CA GLN A 67 -19.69 -1.86 7.45
C GLN A 67 -19.34 -0.58 6.69
N GLU A 68 -19.74 -0.45 5.42
CA GLU A 68 -19.54 0.77 4.63
C GLU A 68 -20.27 1.96 5.23
N LYS A 69 -21.54 1.78 5.63
CA LYS A 69 -22.34 2.85 6.25
C LYS A 69 -21.76 3.30 7.60
N LYS A 70 -21.14 2.39 8.34
CA LYS A 70 -20.57 2.65 9.68
C LYS A 70 -19.08 2.92 9.67
N ASP A 71 -18.46 2.96 8.47
CA ASP A 71 -17.02 3.01 8.30
C ASP A 71 -16.30 2.01 9.23
N MET A 72 -16.58 0.72 9.01
CA MET A 72 -15.99 -0.39 9.75
C MET A 72 -15.12 -1.23 8.82
N LEU A 73 -14.14 -1.93 9.40
CA LEU A 73 -13.25 -2.80 8.65
C LEU A 73 -14.03 -3.91 7.94
N LYS A 74 -13.64 -4.22 6.70
CA LYS A 74 -14.20 -5.29 5.88
C LYS A 74 -13.35 -6.55 6.04
N ALA A 75 -13.89 -7.69 5.61
CA ALA A 75 -13.18 -8.99 5.69
C ALA A 75 -11.79 -8.96 5.02
N GLU A 76 -11.68 -8.25 3.90
CA GLU A 76 -10.42 -8.03 3.19
C GLU A 76 -9.40 -7.22 3.99
N ASP A 77 -9.83 -6.27 4.81
CA ASP A 77 -8.93 -5.48 5.66
C ASP A 77 -8.34 -6.36 6.77
N PHE A 78 -9.16 -7.19 7.42
CA PHE A 78 -8.67 -8.16 8.42
C PHE A 78 -7.64 -9.12 7.82
N ARG A 79 -7.95 -9.69 6.64
CA ARG A 79 -7.03 -10.58 5.91
C ARG A 79 -5.74 -9.86 5.55
N TYR A 80 -5.84 -8.67 4.95
CA TYR A 80 -4.69 -7.87 4.56
C TYR A 80 -3.75 -7.62 5.74
N VAL A 81 -4.28 -7.17 6.88
CA VAL A 81 -3.46 -6.88 8.06
C VAL A 81 -2.70 -8.13 8.51
N ARG A 82 -3.35 -9.29 8.48
CA ARG A 82 -2.70 -10.53 8.92
C ARG A 82 -1.73 -11.10 7.89
N THR A 83 -2.16 -11.26 6.64
CA THR A 83 -1.42 -12.00 5.60
C THR A 83 -0.40 -11.13 4.89
N GLU A 84 -0.70 -9.86 4.64
CA GLU A 84 0.15 -8.98 3.84
C GLU A 84 0.95 -8.04 4.73
N LEU A 85 0.30 -7.37 5.69
CA LEU A 85 0.97 -6.40 6.55
C LEU A 85 1.92 -7.11 7.51
N TYR A 86 1.43 -8.00 8.36
CA TYR A 86 2.28 -8.68 9.34
C TYR A 86 2.80 -10.05 8.92
N GLN A 87 2.23 -10.65 7.86
CA GLN A 87 2.64 -11.95 7.32
C GLN A 87 2.67 -13.07 8.38
N VAL A 88 1.65 -13.09 9.25
CA VAL A 88 1.55 -14.05 10.36
C VAL A 88 0.41 -15.03 10.18
N SER A 89 0.53 -16.20 10.82
CA SER A 89 -0.58 -17.14 10.90
C SER A 89 -1.72 -16.61 11.77
N THR A 90 -2.93 -17.14 11.58
CA THR A 90 -4.10 -16.82 12.41
C THR A 90 -3.83 -17.07 13.90
N ARG A 91 -3.05 -18.10 14.25
CA ARG A 91 -2.70 -18.40 15.64
C ARG A 91 -1.77 -17.35 16.24
N VAL A 92 -0.76 -16.92 15.50
CA VAL A 92 0.18 -15.88 15.95
C VAL A 92 -0.54 -14.55 16.11
N MET A 93 -1.32 -14.12 15.11
CA MET A 93 -2.11 -12.89 15.20
C MET A 93 -3.07 -12.91 16.40
N ALA A 94 -3.80 -14.01 16.58
CA ALA A 94 -4.74 -14.18 17.69
C ALA A 94 -4.05 -14.03 19.04
N LYS A 95 -2.87 -14.65 19.19
CA LYS A 95 -2.06 -14.54 20.40
C LYS A 95 -1.63 -13.10 20.68
N LEU A 96 -1.12 -12.40 19.68
CA LEU A 96 -0.63 -11.01 19.81
C LEU A 96 -1.74 -10.04 20.26
N ILE A 97 -2.92 -10.15 19.66
CA ILE A 97 -4.03 -9.21 19.93
C ILE A 97 -4.95 -9.65 21.08
N GLY A 98 -4.71 -10.83 21.67
CA GLY A 98 -5.49 -11.39 22.77
C GLY A 98 -6.87 -11.94 22.35
N TRP A 99 -7.01 -12.44 21.12
CA TRP A 99 -8.24 -13.05 20.61
C TRP A 99 -8.11 -14.57 20.45
N SER A 100 -9.25 -15.24 20.22
CA SER A 100 -9.22 -16.63 19.76
C SER A 100 -8.91 -16.70 18.25
N PRO A 101 -8.22 -17.74 17.75
CA PRO A 101 -8.03 -17.93 16.31
C PRO A 101 -9.35 -18.00 15.53
N ALA A 102 -10.41 -18.52 16.15
CA ALA A 102 -11.74 -18.58 15.57
C ALA A 102 -12.34 -17.18 15.37
N THR A 103 -12.09 -16.24 16.28
CA THR A 103 -12.56 -14.85 16.16
C THR A 103 -11.96 -14.18 14.92
N ILE A 104 -10.66 -14.34 14.69
CA ILE A 104 -9.98 -13.79 13.50
C ILE A 104 -10.55 -14.43 12.23
N SER A 105 -10.60 -15.77 12.19
CA SER A 105 -11.13 -16.49 11.03
C SER A 105 -12.56 -16.07 10.68
N ARG A 106 -13.42 -15.83 11.67
CA ARG A 106 -14.78 -15.33 11.42
C ARG A 106 -14.81 -13.99 10.70
N TYR A 107 -13.99 -13.03 11.11
CA TYR A 107 -13.94 -11.70 10.49
C TYR A 107 -13.28 -11.73 9.12
N GLU A 108 -12.22 -12.52 8.96
CA GLU A 108 -11.60 -12.77 7.66
C GLU A 108 -12.55 -13.46 6.67
N ASN A 109 -13.59 -14.15 7.16
CA ASN A 109 -14.64 -14.77 6.35
C ASN A 109 -15.94 -13.95 6.27
N GLY A 110 -15.94 -12.69 6.72
CA GLY A 110 -17.06 -11.77 6.51
C GLY A 110 -18.15 -11.76 7.58
N SER A 111 -17.94 -12.42 8.73
CA SER A 111 -18.83 -12.20 9.88
C SER A 111 -18.79 -10.74 10.32
N LEU A 112 -19.94 -10.20 10.74
CA LEU A 112 -20.00 -8.86 11.30
C LEU A 112 -19.31 -8.79 12.67
N GLN A 113 -18.38 -7.84 12.82
CA GLN A 113 -17.67 -7.55 14.05
C GLN A 113 -18.44 -6.56 14.94
N THR A 114 -18.17 -6.60 16.24
CA THR A 114 -18.65 -5.56 17.15
C THR A 114 -17.81 -4.29 17.00
N LYS A 115 -18.36 -3.12 17.35
CA LYS A 115 -17.59 -1.87 17.39
C LYS A 115 -16.31 -1.98 18.24
N LYS A 116 -16.37 -2.68 19.37
CA LYS A 116 -15.20 -2.89 20.24
C LYS A 116 -14.10 -3.68 19.54
N HIS A 117 -14.48 -4.77 18.85
CA HIS A 117 -13.52 -5.58 18.10
C HIS A 117 -12.93 -4.81 16.92
N ASP A 118 -13.76 -4.03 16.24
CA ASP A 118 -13.33 -3.16 15.15
C ASP A 118 -12.28 -2.14 15.62
N THR A 119 -12.57 -1.35 16.66
CA THR A 119 -11.63 -0.38 17.24
C THR A 119 -10.36 -1.04 17.78
N HIS A 120 -10.49 -2.20 18.43
CA HIS A 120 -9.34 -2.95 18.92
C HIS A 120 -8.44 -3.41 17.77
N PHE A 121 -9.00 -3.98 16.71
CA PHE A 121 -8.21 -4.42 15.56
C PHE A 121 -7.58 -3.25 14.81
N ARG A 122 -8.31 -2.13 14.67
CA ARG A 122 -7.78 -0.88 14.08
C ARG A 122 -6.52 -0.37 14.78
N THR A 123 -6.40 -0.59 16.09
CA THR A 123 -5.18 -0.21 16.84
C THR A 123 -3.94 -0.88 16.25
N TYR A 124 -4.08 -2.11 15.76
CA TYR A 124 -2.99 -2.88 15.16
C TYR A 124 -2.80 -2.59 13.67
N LEU A 125 -3.50 -1.62 13.09
CA LEU A 125 -3.08 -1.03 11.82
C LEU A 125 -1.79 -0.23 11.98
N ASP A 126 -1.48 0.22 13.20
CA ASP A 126 -0.23 0.86 13.56
C ASP A 126 0.83 -0.19 13.93
N PRO A 127 1.91 -0.34 13.14
CA PRO A 127 3.00 -1.26 13.45
C PRO A 127 3.65 -1.03 14.82
N ARG A 128 3.59 0.17 15.40
CA ARG A 128 4.10 0.46 16.75
C ARG A 128 3.27 -0.23 17.82
N ALA A 129 1.95 -0.25 17.64
CA ALA A 129 1.06 -0.98 18.53
C ALA A 129 1.30 -2.49 18.40
N MET A 130 1.49 -2.99 17.17
CA MET A 130 1.84 -4.39 16.96
C MET A 130 3.20 -4.73 17.56
N LYS A 131 4.20 -3.86 17.48
CA LYS A 131 5.51 -4.08 18.11
C LYS A 131 5.38 -4.22 19.62
N ARG A 132 4.61 -3.35 20.28
CA ARG A 132 4.33 -3.49 21.72
C ARG A 132 3.66 -4.82 22.06
N ALA A 133 2.69 -5.25 21.25
CA ALA A 133 2.05 -6.54 21.43
C ALA A 133 3.02 -7.71 21.20
N PHE A 134 3.86 -7.64 20.17
CA PHE A 134 4.91 -8.62 19.90
C PHE A 134 5.88 -8.74 21.08
N ASP A 135 6.35 -7.63 21.62
CA ASP A 135 7.31 -7.63 22.74
C ASP A 135 6.73 -8.30 24.00
N ASN A 136 5.43 -8.14 24.26
CA ASN A 136 4.76 -8.77 25.39
C ASN A 136 4.65 -10.30 25.25
N TYR A 137 4.55 -10.83 24.03
CA TYR A 137 4.37 -12.26 23.77
C TYR A 137 5.59 -12.91 23.09
N ARG A 138 6.69 -12.17 22.94
CA ARG A 138 7.85 -12.54 22.12
C ARG A 138 8.39 -13.91 22.49
N ASP A 139 8.59 -14.15 23.78
CA ASP A 139 9.20 -15.38 24.31
C ASP A 139 8.23 -16.57 24.30
N GLU A 140 6.95 -16.34 24.07
CA GLU A 140 5.96 -17.39 23.94
C GLU A 140 5.66 -17.80 22.49
N LEU A 141 6.35 -17.20 21.51
CA LEU A 141 6.28 -17.55 20.10
C LEU A 141 7.37 -18.55 19.75
N GLU A 142 7.05 -19.49 18.86
CA GLU A 142 8.05 -20.38 18.27
C GLU A 142 9.14 -19.57 17.55
N GLU A 143 10.37 -20.10 17.51
CA GLU A 143 11.53 -19.35 17.03
C GLU A 143 11.37 -18.83 15.59
N LYS A 144 10.85 -19.66 14.69
CA LYS A 144 10.66 -19.31 13.27
C LYS A 144 9.68 -18.13 13.08
N PRO A 145 8.41 -18.20 13.55
CA PRO A 145 7.50 -17.06 13.42
C PRO A 145 7.96 -15.84 14.22
N ARG A 146 8.66 -16.03 15.35
CA ARG A 146 9.21 -14.91 16.14
C ARG A 146 10.23 -14.10 15.32
N LYS A 147 11.23 -14.77 14.73
CA LYS A 147 12.25 -14.10 13.90
C LYS A 147 11.64 -13.41 12.68
N ALA A 148 10.77 -14.11 11.96
CA ALA A 148 10.11 -13.55 10.77
C ALA A 148 9.27 -12.30 11.09
N LEU A 149 8.51 -12.32 12.19
CA LEU A 149 7.72 -11.16 12.61
C LEU A 149 8.60 -10.02 13.14
N GLU A 150 9.72 -10.32 13.80
CA GLU A 150 10.68 -9.31 14.27
C GLU A 150 11.30 -8.55 13.10
N GLU A 151 11.76 -9.26 12.07
CA GLU A 151 12.26 -8.67 10.82
C GLU A 151 11.17 -7.85 10.12
N ARG A 152 9.95 -8.40 10.01
CA ARG A 152 8.81 -7.70 9.40
C ARG A 152 8.42 -6.44 10.15
N LEU A 153 8.41 -6.47 11.48
CA LEU A 153 8.11 -5.29 12.29
C LEU A 153 9.22 -4.25 12.20
N SER A 154 10.50 -4.64 12.12
CA SER A 154 11.57 -3.69 11.84
C SER A 154 11.31 -2.95 10.53
N PHE A 155 11.04 -3.70 9.46
CA PHE A 155 10.69 -3.12 8.16
C PHE A 155 9.52 -2.13 8.26
N LEU A 156 8.42 -2.53 8.90
CA LEU A 156 7.22 -1.69 8.98
C LEU A 156 7.43 -0.44 9.83
N LEU A 157 8.20 -0.56 10.91
CA LEU A 157 8.54 0.58 11.76
C LEU A 157 9.43 1.58 11.04
N ASP A 158 10.37 1.11 10.24
CA ASP A 158 11.17 1.95 9.36
C ASP A 158 10.27 2.67 8.35
N THR A 159 9.33 1.97 7.71
CA THR A 159 8.33 2.58 6.81
C THR A 159 7.48 3.66 7.50
N VAL A 160 7.00 3.39 8.72
CA VAL A 160 6.20 4.37 9.49
C VAL A 160 7.04 5.59 9.83
N LYS A 161 8.28 5.39 10.28
CA LYS A 161 9.21 6.48 10.59
C LYS A 161 9.47 7.34 9.35
N SER A 162 9.72 6.71 8.20
CA SER A 162 9.86 7.40 6.93
C SER A 162 8.60 8.20 6.58
N SER A 163 7.41 7.64 6.75
CA SER A 163 6.16 8.36 6.50
C SER A 163 5.87 9.48 7.50
N GLU A 164 6.22 9.35 8.78
CA GLU A 164 5.99 10.39 9.79
C GLU A 164 6.88 11.61 9.57
N LEU A 165 8.12 11.37 9.16
CA LEU A 165 9.03 12.40 8.67
C LEU A 165 8.43 13.18 7.49
N LEU A 166 7.65 12.50 6.62
CA LEU A 166 6.91 13.14 5.54
C LEU A 166 5.61 13.84 6.01
N LYS A 167 4.92 13.31 7.02
CA LYS A 167 3.66 13.87 7.58
C LYS A 167 3.88 15.10 8.46
N GLY A 168 5.02 15.23 9.13
CA GLY A 168 5.32 16.36 10.01
C GLY A 168 5.35 17.74 9.32
N LEU A 169 5.22 17.78 7.98
CA LEU A 169 5.37 18.98 7.15
C LEU A 169 4.24 19.19 6.12
N ASP A 170 3.29 18.25 6.02
CA ASP A 170 2.08 18.38 5.20
C ASP A 170 0.93 17.68 5.93
N ASP A 171 -0.06 18.47 6.39
CA ASP A 171 -1.15 18.02 7.27
C ASP A 171 -1.97 16.86 6.68
N ARG A 172 -1.82 16.53 5.39
CA ARG A 172 -2.38 15.33 4.76
C ARG A 172 -1.43 14.81 3.71
N LEU A 173 -0.78 13.66 3.97
CA LEU A 173 -0.01 12.91 2.96
C LEU A 173 -0.91 12.35 1.86
N THR A 174 -1.59 13.19 1.07
CA THR A 174 -2.55 12.79 0.04
C THR A 174 -1.85 11.89 -0.96
N LEU A 175 -2.26 10.62 -1.01
CA LEU A 175 -1.72 9.65 -1.96
C LEU A 175 -2.27 9.96 -3.35
N LEU A 176 -1.45 9.74 -4.37
CA LEU A 176 -1.90 9.82 -5.76
C LEU A 176 -2.92 8.70 -6.03
N ASN A 177 -4.06 9.05 -6.63
CA ASN A 177 -5.06 8.09 -7.08
C ASN A 177 -4.99 8.01 -8.62
N ILE A 178 -4.35 6.97 -9.14
CA ILE A 178 -4.28 6.69 -10.58
C ILE A 178 -5.41 5.70 -10.90
N GLU A 179 -6.54 6.21 -11.38
CA GLU A 179 -7.73 5.40 -11.66
C GLU A 179 -7.60 4.54 -12.92
N ASN A 180 -6.83 5.02 -13.91
CA ASN A 180 -6.54 4.33 -15.16
C ASN A 180 -5.03 4.30 -15.35
N VAL A 181 -4.38 3.26 -14.82
CA VAL A 181 -3.04 2.91 -15.29
C VAL A 181 -3.19 2.56 -16.77
N ASP A 182 -2.46 3.25 -17.65
CA ASP A 182 -2.56 2.99 -19.09
C ASP A 182 -2.40 1.49 -19.37
N ASP A 183 -3.34 0.89 -20.11
CA ASP A 183 -3.32 -0.55 -20.44
C ASP A 183 -2.02 -0.98 -21.17
N ASP A 184 -1.26 -0.01 -21.72
CA ASP A 184 0.04 -0.18 -22.37
C ASP A 184 1.10 0.68 -21.66
N TRP A 185 1.32 0.44 -20.36
CA TRP A 185 2.38 1.12 -19.61
C TRP A 185 3.74 0.89 -20.27
N ARG A 186 4.42 1.99 -20.63
CA ARG A 186 5.79 1.97 -21.16
C ARG A 186 6.70 2.69 -20.19
N MET A 187 7.79 2.05 -19.78
CA MET A 187 8.83 2.70 -18.99
C MET A 187 9.43 3.88 -19.76
N THR A 188 9.75 4.96 -19.04
CA THR A 188 10.52 6.07 -19.58
C THR A 188 12.02 5.83 -19.40
N SER A 189 12.84 6.72 -19.94
CA SER A 189 14.30 6.67 -19.74
C SER A 189 14.68 7.32 -18.41
N LYS A 190 15.77 6.84 -17.78
CA LYS A 190 16.35 7.53 -16.61
C LYS A 190 16.76 8.97 -16.96
N GLU A 191 17.15 9.23 -18.21
CA GLU A 191 17.50 10.56 -18.72
C GLU A 191 16.29 11.51 -18.72
N SER A 192 15.08 11.03 -19.05
CA SER A 192 13.87 11.85 -18.95
C SER A 192 13.55 12.17 -17.48
N VAL A 193 13.75 11.22 -16.57
CA VAL A 193 13.47 11.38 -15.14
C VAL A 193 14.49 12.31 -14.46
N GLU A 194 15.79 12.17 -14.75
CA GLU A 194 16.81 13.04 -14.17
C GLU A 194 16.63 14.49 -14.64
N LYS A 195 16.34 14.69 -15.94
CA LYS A 195 16.11 16.01 -16.53
C LYS A 195 14.85 16.64 -15.97
N PHE A 196 13.79 15.86 -15.74
CA PHE A 196 12.59 16.36 -15.08
C PHE A 196 12.95 17.03 -13.74
N PHE A 197 13.67 16.32 -12.86
CA PHE A 197 13.98 16.85 -11.53
C PHE A 197 14.95 18.04 -11.59
N ILE A 198 15.95 18.00 -12.47
CA ILE A 198 16.87 19.12 -12.66
C ILE A 198 16.12 20.37 -13.17
N ILE A 199 15.36 20.24 -14.27
CA ILE A 199 14.58 21.35 -14.84
C ILE A 199 13.59 21.89 -13.79
N LYS A 200 12.90 20.99 -13.07
CA LYS A 200 11.93 21.38 -12.04
C LYS A 200 12.58 22.16 -10.89
N GLY A 201 13.77 21.75 -10.45
CA GLY A 201 14.54 22.48 -9.44
C GLY A 201 15.08 23.82 -9.93
N GLN A 202 15.21 23.99 -11.24
CA GLN A 202 15.64 25.25 -11.83
C GLN A 202 14.52 26.28 -11.98
N GLU A 203 13.25 25.89 -11.85
CA GLU A 203 12.10 26.82 -11.84
C GLU A 203 12.10 27.76 -10.62
N PHE A 204 12.90 27.46 -9.60
CA PHE A 204 13.09 28.25 -8.39
C PHE A 204 14.43 29.02 -8.47
N ASN A 205 14.45 30.26 -7.97
CA ASN A 205 15.64 31.13 -8.01
C ASN A 205 16.74 30.58 -7.09
N GLU A 206 18.00 30.93 -7.36
CA GLU A 206 19.14 30.61 -6.48
C GLU A 206 19.03 31.24 -5.07
N GLU A 207 18.22 32.29 -4.94
CA GLU A 207 17.90 32.94 -3.65
C GLU A 207 16.74 32.27 -2.89
N ASP A 208 16.03 31.33 -3.52
CA ASP A 208 15.00 30.52 -2.85
C ASP A 208 15.66 29.49 -1.92
N GLU A 209 14.92 29.02 -0.90
CA GLU A 209 15.40 28.13 0.17
C GLU A 209 16.39 27.06 -0.33
N ASP A 210 17.54 26.92 0.37
CA ASP A 210 18.62 25.96 0.05
C ASP A 210 18.10 24.52 -0.09
N ASP A 211 16.92 24.26 0.48
CA ASP A 211 16.16 23.04 0.43
C ASP A 211 15.68 22.68 -0.97
N LEU A 212 15.35 23.62 -1.86
CA LEU A 212 14.80 23.30 -3.19
C LEU A 212 15.86 23.00 -4.25
N LYS A 213 17.14 23.24 -3.95
CA LYS A 213 18.25 22.96 -4.88
C LYS A 213 18.34 21.46 -5.18
N VAL A 214 18.54 21.12 -6.45
CA VAL A 214 18.80 19.73 -6.86
C VAL A 214 20.29 19.52 -7.01
N SER A 215 20.93 18.96 -5.98
CA SER A 215 22.32 18.49 -6.03
C SER A 215 22.40 17.06 -6.57
N PRO A 216 23.58 16.57 -7.01
CA PRO A 216 23.78 15.18 -7.41
C PRO A 216 23.28 14.16 -6.38
N LEU A 217 23.52 14.40 -5.09
CA LEU A 217 23.03 13.51 -4.03
C LEU A 217 21.49 13.51 -3.99
N LYS A 218 20.86 14.68 -4.04
CA LYS A 218 19.41 14.81 -4.00
C LYS A 218 18.74 14.19 -5.23
N LEU A 219 19.32 14.40 -6.41
CA LEU A 219 18.85 13.82 -7.66
C LEU A 219 18.71 12.30 -7.55
N GLN A 220 19.73 11.63 -7.02
CA GLN A 220 19.70 10.17 -6.79
C GLN A 220 18.54 9.75 -5.88
N LYS A 221 18.27 10.51 -4.82
CA LYS A 221 17.15 10.24 -3.91
C LYS A 221 15.79 10.44 -4.57
N LEU A 222 15.61 11.55 -5.28
CA LEU A 222 14.36 11.82 -6.00
C LEU A 222 14.07 10.76 -7.05
N MET A 223 15.09 10.31 -7.80
CA MET A 223 14.94 9.22 -8.77
C MET A 223 14.58 7.90 -8.10
N TYR A 224 15.20 7.57 -6.96
CA TYR A 224 14.87 6.36 -6.20
C TYR A 224 13.43 6.37 -5.68
N PHE A 225 12.99 7.50 -5.10
CA PHE A 225 11.59 7.64 -4.66
C PHE A 225 10.62 7.58 -5.84
N ALA A 226 10.96 8.16 -7.00
CA ALA A 226 10.14 8.07 -8.20
C ALA A 226 9.97 6.64 -8.70
N GLN A 227 11.04 5.84 -8.69
CA GLN A 227 10.97 4.43 -9.06
C GLN A 227 10.04 3.65 -8.12
N GLY A 228 10.23 3.82 -6.80
CA GLY A 228 9.45 3.11 -5.79
C GLY A 228 7.96 3.49 -5.80
N TRP A 229 7.66 4.78 -5.84
CA TRP A 229 6.27 5.26 -5.86
C TRP A 229 5.55 4.98 -7.17
N SER A 230 6.27 4.95 -8.30
CA SER A 230 5.68 4.49 -9.56
C SER A 230 5.10 3.09 -9.39
N HIS A 231 5.89 2.15 -8.86
CA HIS A 231 5.41 0.79 -8.64
C HIS A 231 4.23 0.75 -7.65
N ALA A 232 4.30 1.50 -6.56
CA ALA A 232 3.22 1.50 -5.57
C ALA A 232 1.90 2.07 -6.10
N PHE A 233 1.95 3.06 -6.99
CA PHE A 233 0.75 3.66 -7.58
C PHE A 233 0.21 2.88 -8.79
N THR A 234 1.07 2.27 -9.60
CA THR A 234 0.68 1.69 -10.90
C THR A 234 0.95 0.20 -11.05
N GLY A 235 1.73 -0.40 -10.15
CA GLY A 235 2.29 -1.75 -10.30
C GLY A 235 3.44 -1.85 -11.30
N HIS A 236 3.97 -0.72 -11.80
CA HIS A 236 5.00 -0.72 -12.83
C HIS A 236 6.21 0.16 -12.47
N ASN A 237 7.39 -0.30 -12.89
CA ASN A 237 8.63 0.47 -12.85
C ASN A 237 8.51 1.76 -13.68
N LEU A 238 9.15 2.84 -13.22
CA LEU A 238 9.18 4.10 -13.96
C LEU A 238 10.21 4.04 -15.11
N PHE A 239 11.38 3.50 -14.81
CA PHE A 239 12.49 3.27 -15.75
C PHE A 239 13.18 1.93 -15.46
N GLU A 240 14.06 1.50 -16.37
CA GLU A 240 14.67 0.16 -16.35
C GLU A 240 15.89 0.04 -15.43
N ASP A 241 16.63 1.12 -15.21
CA ASP A 241 17.92 1.09 -14.49
C ASP A 241 17.82 0.62 -13.03
N ASN A 242 18.92 0.03 -12.55
CA ASN A 242 19.04 -0.47 -11.19
C ASN A 242 19.79 0.51 -10.28
N PHE A 243 19.44 0.52 -9.01
CA PHE A 243 20.18 1.24 -7.98
C PHE A 243 21.22 0.34 -7.31
N GLN A 244 22.37 0.91 -6.99
CA GLN A 244 23.37 0.30 -6.11
C GLN A 244 23.26 0.86 -4.69
N ALA A 245 23.57 0.04 -3.68
CA ALA A 245 23.46 0.41 -2.27
C ALA A 245 24.71 1.13 -1.72
N TRP A 246 25.08 2.26 -2.35
CA TRP A 246 26.25 3.05 -1.96
C TRP A 246 26.16 3.58 -0.53
N MET A 247 27.28 4.06 0.02
CA MET A 247 27.38 4.53 1.41
C MET A 247 26.45 5.70 1.73
N HIS A 248 26.07 6.51 0.73
CA HIS A 248 25.15 7.64 0.86
C HIS A 248 23.77 7.32 0.28
N GLY A 249 23.34 6.06 0.37
CA GLY A 249 22.05 5.57 -0.09
C GLY A 249 22.03 5.01 -1.52
N PRO A 250 20.84 4.76 -2.09
CA PRO A 250 20.67 4.26 -3.45
C PRO A 250 21.26 5.21 -4.51
N VAL A 251 22.01 4.66 -5.47
CA VAL A 251 22.67 5.40 -6.56
C VAL A 251 22.58 4.66 -7.90
N ILE A 252 22.23 5.35 -8.98
CA ILE A 252 22.48 4.94 -10.36
C ILE A 252 23.87 5.46 -10.76
N PRO A 253 24.89 4.59 -10.94
CA PRO A 253 26.27 5.02 -11.14
C PRO A 253 26.46 5.96 -12.34
N GLU A 254 25.79 5.71 -13.45
CA GLU A 254 25.88 6.52 -14.67
C GLU A 254 25.42 7.96 -14.42
N VAL A 255 24.31 8.12 -13.69
CA VAL A 255 23.77 9.44 -13.31
C VAL A 255 24.72 10.14 -12.34
N TYR A 256 25.29 9.40 -11.37
CA TYR A 256 26.27 9.98 -10.44
C TYR A 256 27.49 10.49 -11.20
N HIS A 257 28.08 9.68 -12.08
CA HIS A 257 29.26 10.08 -12.83
C HIS A 257 29.01 11.31 -13.71
N ARG A 258 27.83 11.40 -14.34
CA ARG A 258 27.40 12.54 -15.16
C ARG A 258 27.42 13.86 -14.37
N TYR A 259 26.93 13.84 -13.12
CA TYR A 259 26.73 15.06 -12.32
C TYR A 259 27.71 15.26 -11.16
N SER A 260 28.61 14.31 -10.91
CA SER A 260 29.50 14.31 -9.73
C SER A 260 30.38 15.57 -9.60
N THR A 261 30.71 16.23 -10.70
CA THR A 261 31.52 17.46 -10.72
C THR A 261 30.85 18.66 -10.03
N TYR A 262 29.52 18.65 -9.92
CA TYR A 262 28.77 19.67 -9.18
C TYR A 262 28.92 19.52 -7.65
N GLY A 263 29.35 18.36 -7.16
CA GLY A 263 29.55 18.10 -5.73
C GLY A 263 28.24 18.23 -4.94
N SER A 264 28.19 19.15 -3.96
CA SER A 264 26.99 19.47 -3.18
C SER A 264 26.18 20.65 -3.76
N LYS A 265 26.64 21.27 -4.85
CA LYS A 265 25.99 22.42 -5.47
C LYS A 265 24.78 21.99 -6.29
N ARG A 266 23.94 22.96 -6.63
CA ARG A 266 22.84 22.81 -7.58
C ARG A 266 23.39 22.37 -8.95
N ILE A 267 22.65 21.50 -9.64
CA ILE A 267 22.93 21.12 -11.02
C ILE A 267 22.31 22.17 -11.95
N ASP A 268 23.15 23.04 -12.49
CA ASP A 268 22.77 24.11 -13.40
C ASP A 268 23.10 23.77 -14.86
N GLU A 269 22.74 22.54 -15.27
CA GLU A 269 22.83 22.14 -16.69
C GLU A 269 21.60 22.66 -17.44
N ASP A 270 21.83 23.44 -18.51
CA ASP A 270 20.79 23.84 -19.46
C ASP A 270 20.72 22.83 -20.59
N PHE A 271 19.61 22.08 -20.64
CA PHE A 271 19.37 21.07 -21.67
C PHE A 271 18.79 21.63 -22.96
N GLY A 272 18.41 22.92 -23.00
CA GLY A 272 17.72 23.54 -24.13
C GLY A 272 16.33 22.96 -24.41
N ILE A 273 15.69 22.33 -23.41
CA ILE A 273 14.38 21.70 -23.50
C ILE A 273 13.54 21.98 -22.25
N SER A 274 12.22 21.85 -22.37
CA SER A 274 11.28 21.94 -21.26
C SER A 274 10.83 20.57 -20.78
N ILE A 275 10.11 20.51 -19.65
CA ILE A 275 9.49 19.27 -19.15
C ILE A 275 8.55 18.64 -20.19
N HIS A 276 7.89 19.44 -21.03
CA HIS A 276 6.98 18.95 -22.07
C HIS A 276 7.69 18.19 -23.19
N ASP A 277 8.99 18.42 -23.38
CA ASP A 277 9.80 17.79 -24.43
C ASP A 277 10.38 16.43 -24.01
N LEU A 278 10.17 16.02 -22.75
CA LEU A 278 10.76 14.80 -22.17
C LEU A 278 10.06 13.50 -22.60
N GLY A 279 8.96 13.60 -23.35
CA GLY A 279 8.19 12.43 -23.83
C GLY A 279 7.52 11.62 -22.72
N LEU A 280 7.24 12.25 -21.57
CA LEU A 280 6.61 11.60 -20.41
C LEU A 280 5.09 11.54 -20.59
N THR A 281 4.48 10.41 -20.23
CA THR A 281 3.01 10.27 -20.22
C THR A 281 2.38 11.07 -19.07
N SER A 282 1.07 11.31 -19.11
CA SER A 282 0.35 12.00 -18.03
C SER A 282 0.47 11.30 -16.68
N ASN A 283 0.46 9.96 -16.65
CA ASN A 283 0.66 9.17 -15.43
C ASN A 283 2.08 9.31 -14.89
N GLN A 284 3.10 9.22 -15.75
CA GLN A 284 4.51 9.41 -15.37
C GLN A 284 4.76 10.81 -14.82
N LEU A 285 4.26 11.85 -15.49
CA LEU A 285 4.34 13.24 -15.02
C LEU A 285 3.64 13.41 -13.66
N SER A 286 2.46 12.82 -13.47
CA SER A 286 1.73 12.90 -12.20
C SER A 286 2.53 12.29 -11.04
N ILE A 287 3.20 11.16 -11.27
CA ILE A 287 4.08 10.52 -10.28
C ILE A 287 5.28 11.41 -9.96
N LEU A 288 5.95 11.93 -11.00
CA LEU A 288 7.13 12.77 -10.84
C LEU A 288 6.83 14.09 -10.12
N HIS A 289 5.70 14.73 -10.46
CA HIS A 289 5.21 15.90 -9.73
C HIS A 289 4.85 15.57 -8.29
N TRP A 290 4.17 14.45 -8.05
CA TRP A 290 3.85 14.04 -6.68
C TRP A 290 5.11 13.80 -5.85
N VAL A 291 6.12 13.13 -6.41
CA VAL A 291 7.42 12.93 -5.75
C VAL A 291 8.12 14.27 -5.51
N TRP A 292 8.11 15.17 -6.49
CA TRP A 292 8.62 16.52 -6.30
C TRP A 292 7.93 17.21 -5.12
N ASP A 293 6.61 17.29 -5.12
CA ASP A 293 5.83 17.99 -4.10
C ASP A 293 6.06 17.41 -2.70
N LYS A 294 6.28 16.10 -2.59
CA LYS A 294 6.51 15.41 -1.32
C LYS A 294 7.95 15.47 -0.84
N TYR A 295 8.94 15.35 -1.72
CA TYR A 295 10.34 15.15 -1.33
C TYR A 295 11.26 16.35 -1.60
N SER A 296 10.89 17.27 -2.50
CA SER A 296 11.76 18.37 -2.93
C SER A 296 12.03 19.41 -1.84
N LYS A 297 11.20 19.51 -0.80
CA LYS A 297 11.43 20.46 0.32
C LYS A 297 12.43 19.98 1.35
N PHE A 298 12.97 18.78 1.19
CA PHE A 298 13.96 18.22 2.11
C PHE A 298 15.37 18.42 1.60
N GLU A 299 16.29 18.76 2.50
CA GLU A 299 17.71 18.74 2.21
C GLU A 299 18.17 17.35 1.73
N ALA A 300 19.21 17.34 0.89
CA ALA A 300 19.81 16.11 0.39
C ALA A 300 20.23 15.14 1.52
N LYS A 301 20.70 15.69 2.65
CA LYS A 301 21.12 14.91 3.81
C LYS A 301 19.95 14.24 4.52
N PHE A 302 18.82 14.93 4.64
CA PHE A 302 17.61 14.35 5.19
C PHE A 302 17.09 13.20 4.33
N LEU A 303 17.11 13.35 3.00
CA LEU A 303 16.71 12.28 2.08
C LEU A 303 17.67 11.09 2.11
N GLU A 304 18.97 11.32 2.31
CA GLU A 304 19.95 10.26 2.57
C GLU A 304 19.58 9.50 3.84
N ASP A 305 19.39 10.19 4.96
CA ASP A 305 19.01 9.58 6.24
C ASP A 305 17.68 8.82 6.11
N LEU A 306 16.73 9.35 5.32
CA LEU A 306 15.49 8.65 4.97
C LEU A 306 15.81 7.30 4.33
N THR A 307 16.57 7.28 3.24
CA THR A 307 16.92 6.03 2.53
C THR A 307 17.75 5.06 3.37
N HIS A 308 18.54 5.54 4.33
CA HIS A 308 19.32 4.66 5.22
C HIS A 308 18.44 3.92 6.24
N MET A 309 17.26 4.45 6.56
CA MET A 309 16.29 3.75 7.39
C MET A 309 15.51 2.70 6.60
N GLU A 310 15.43 2.82 5.28
CA GLU A 310 14.58 1.96 4.48
C GLU A 310 15.18 0.57 4.27
N TYR A 311 14.30 -0.43 4.31
CA TYR A 311 14.67 -1.83 4.18
C TYR A 311 15.45 -2.18 2.90
N PRO A 312 15.11 -1.69 1.68
CA PRO A 312 15.81 -2.10 0.47
C PRO A 312 17.31 -1.82 0.54
N TRP A 313 17.69 -0.63 1.01
CA TRP A 313 19.09 -0.25 1.17
C TRP A 313 19.77 -1.03 2.31
N ARG A 314 19.13 -1.10 3.48
CA ARG A 314 19.67 -1.82 4.65
C ARG A 314 19.89 -3.30 4.38
N LYS A 315 18.89 -3.97 3.81
CA LYS A 315 18.94 -5.40 3.48
C LYS A 315 20.06 -5.69 2.48
N THR A 316 20.20 -4.84 1.45
CA THR A 316 21.27 -4.99 0.46
C THR A 316 22.64 -4.89 1.11
N ARG A 317 22.85 -3.92 2.02
CA ARG A 317 24.15 -3.75 2.69
C ARG A 317 24.42 -4.76 3.81
N ALA A 318 23.39 -5.46 4.30
CA ALA A 318 23.50 -6.46 5.35
C ALA A 318 24.28 -5.93 6.57
N ASP A 319 25.37 -6.60 6.95
CA ASP A 319 26.20 -6.26 8.12
C ASP A 319 27.39 -5.34 7.79
N LEU A 320 27.40 -4.70 6.61
CA LEU A 320 28.47 -3.77 6.24
C LEU A 320 28.46 -2.54 7.17
N PRO A 321 29.64 -2.03 7.59
CA PRO A 321 29.74 -0.74 8.25
C PRO A 321 29.11 0.40 7.43
N ASP A 322 28.60 1.42 8.11
CA ASP A 322 27.92 2.56 7.47
C ASP A 322 28.82 3.28 6.44
N ASP A 323 30.13 3.35 6.71
CA ASP A 323 31.12 4.00 5.85
C ASP A 323 31.70 3.08 4.76
N ALA A 324 31.35 1.79 4.75
CA ALA A 324 31.88 0.85 3.80
C ALA A 324 31.34 1.10 2.39
N ARG A 325 32.23 1.03 1.39
CA ARG A 325 31.83 1.02 -0.01
C ARG A 325 31.01 -0.23 -0.31
N CYS A 326 29.89 -0.06 -1.00
CA CYS A 326 29.06 -1.14 -1.51
C CYS A 326 28.52 -0.74 -2.89
N ASP A 327 28.72 -1.59 -3.87
CA ASP A 327 28.24 -1.44 -5.26
C ASP A 327 27.25 -2.55 -5.63
N TRP A 328 26.74 -3.27 -4.64
CA TRP A 328 25.72 -4.30 -4.85
C TRP A 328 24.42 -3.66 -5.28
N ILE A 329 23.74 -4.34 -6.21
CA ILE A 329 22.45 -3.92 -6.74
C ILE A 329 21.38 -4.12 -5.67
N ILE A 330 20.54 -3.11 -5.47
CA ILE A 330 19.30 -3.23 -4.70
C ILE A 330 18.28 -3.91 -5.60
N GLU A 331 17.81 -5.10 -5.21
CA GLU A 331 16.81 -5.85 -5.97
C GLU A 331 15.52 -5.03 -6.13
N LYS A 332 14.97 -4.97 -7.34
CA LYS A 332 13.76 -4.18 -7.64
C LYS A 332 12.58 -4.65 -6.80
N GLU A 333 12.47 -5.95 -6.57
CA GLU A 333 11.42 -6.57 -5.76
C GLU A 333 11.45 -6.09 -4.31
N ASP A 334 12.63 -5.82 -3.75
CA ASP A 334 12.75 -5.26 -2.40
C ASP A 334 12.24 -3.81 -2.35
N ILE A 335 12.56 -3.01 -3.38
CA ILE A 335 12.02 -1.66 -3.55
C ILE A 335 10.49 -1.72 -3.68
N HIS A 336 9.98 -2.54 -4.59
CA HIS A 336 8.54 -2.73 -4.82
C HIS A 336 7.81 -3.09 -3.54
N HIS A 337 8.29 -4.11 -2.84
CA HIS A 337 7.68 -4.58 -1.60
C HIS A 337 7.67 -3.49 -0.52
N PHE A 338 8.73 -2.69 -0.41
CA PHE A 338 8.78 -1.54 0.49
C PHE A 338 7.70 -0.50 0.19
N PHE A 339 7.68 0.02 -1.04
CA PHE A 339 6.76 1.09 -1.41
C PHE A 339 5.30 0.62 -1.50
N ASP A 340 5.02 -0.60 -1.95
CA ASP A 340 3.68 -1.19 -1.97
C ASP A 340 3.11 -1.34 -0.55
N SER A 341 3.93 -1.85 0.37
CA SER A 341 3.56 -1.99 1.78
C SER A 341 3.29 -0.63 2.41
N MET A 342 4.13 0.38 2.09
CA MET A 342 3.93 1.76 2.53
C MET A 342 2.62 2.34 2.00
N TYR A 343 2.37 2.26 0.69
CA TYR A 343 1.15 2.77 0.05
C TYR A 343 -0.12 2.19 0.65
N ARG A 344 -0.20 0.86 0.78
CA ARG A 344 -1.38 0.19 1.34
C ARG A 344 -1.60 0.55 2.81
N THR A 345 -0.53 0.62 3.60
CA THR A 345 -0.61 1.04 5.00
C THR A 345 -1.14 2.46 5.12
N LEU A 346 -0.63 3.39 4.30
CA LEU A 346 -1.07 4.78 4.29
C LEU A 346 -2.53 4.93 3.87
N LYS A 347 -2.98 4.17 2.87
CA LYS A 347 -4.37 4.14 2.42
C LYS A 347 -5.33 3.68 3.52
N LEU A 348 -4.92 2.73 4.35
CA LEU A 348 -5.71 2.28 5.51
C LEU A 348 -5.73 3.32 6.63
N LEU A 349 -4.59 3.98 6.90
CA LEU A 349 -4.52 5.02 7.92
C LEU A 349 -5.33 6.28 7.56
N GLN A 350 -5.48 6.59 6.27
CA GLN A 350 -6.30 7.73 5.79
C GLN A 350 -7.81 7.52 5.88
N ARG A 351 -8.27 6.28 6.11
CA ARG A 351 -9.70 5.99 6.32
C ARG A 351 -10.17 6.30 7.74
N ASN A 352 -9.31 6.76 8.64
CA ASN A 352 -9.63 7.07 10.04
C ASN A 352 -9.92 8.54 10.29
#